data_AF-A0A6L2PHT0-F1
#
_entry.id   AF-A0A6L2PHT0-F1
#
_cell.length_a   1.000
_cell.length_b   1.000
_cell.length_c   1.000
_cell.angle_alpha   90.00
_cell.angle_beta   90.00
_cell.angle_gamma   90.00
#
_symmetry.space_group_name_H-M   'P 1'
#
loop_
_entity.id
_entity.type
_entity.pdbx_description
1 polymer ?
#
loop_
_entity_poly.entity_id
_entity_poly.type
_entity_poly.pdbx_seq_one_letter_code
_entity_poly.pdbx_strand_id
1 'polypeptide(L)'
;LTRARRMVECAFGILCNKWRIFHRAIDVRPDFCHVMVKTCCILHNFVRQKEGFQFQDTLFECPLDSVEAVGTRGNVTGTAVREYFAKYFTSPQGSVPWQYGKF
;
A
#
# COMPACT_ATOMS: atom_id res chain seq x y z
N LEU A 1 12.31 -1.19 -1.20
CA LEU A 1 11.36 -2.30 -0.90
C LEU A 1 11.01 -3.00 -2.21
N THR A 2 10.97 -4.34 -2.25
CA THR A 2 10.55 -5.08 -3.45
C THR A 2 9.03 -4.98 -3.64
N ARG A 3 8.55 -4.96 -4.90
CA ARG A 3 7.11 -4.90 -5.24
C ARG A 3 6.31 -6.01 -4.56
N ALA A 4 6.88 -7.22 -4.50
CA ALA A 4 6.28 -8.38 -3.82
C ALA A 4 6.03 -8.12 -2.32
N ARG A 5 7.02 -7.55 -1.61
CA ARG A 5 6.86 -7.24 -0.18
C ARG A 5 5.72 -6.23 0.05
N ARG A 6 5.66 -5.18 -0.78
CA ARG A 6 4.59 -4.18 -0.69
C ARG A 6 3.20 -4.81 -0.92
N MET A 7 3.07 -5.69 -1.91
CA MET A 7 1.80 -6.40 -2.16
C MET A 7 1.37 -7.24 -0.95
N VAL A 8 2.30 -7.98 -0.35
CA VAL A 8 2.01 -8.81 0.84
C VAL A 8 1.60 -7.92 2.02
N GLU A 9 2.35 -6.84 2.30
CA GLU A 9 2.03 -5.91 3.39
C GLU A 9 0.66 -5.24 3.20
N CYS A 10 0.34 -4.78 1.99
CA CYS A 10 -0.97 -4.19 1.69
C CYS A 10 -2.11 -5.21 1.87
N ALA A 11 -1.96 -6.44 1.37
CA ALA A 11 -2.97 -7.48 1.51
C ALA A 11 -3.23 -7.85 2.98
N PHE A 12 -2.17 -8.03 3.77
CA PHE A 12 -2.30 -8.29 5.20
C PHE A 12 -2.86 -7.08 5.95
N GLY A 13 -2.54 -5.84 5.56
CA GLY A 13 -3.13 -4.64 6.15
C GLY A 13 -4.66 -4.60 6.04
N ILE A 14 -5.20 -4.93 4.85
CA ILE A 14 -6.65 -5.06 4.64
C ILE A 14 -7.23 -6.18 5.51
N LEU A 15 -6.55 -7.33 5.54
CA LEU A 15 -7.01 -8.49 6.29
C LEU A 15 -7.03 -8.24 7.81
N CYS A 16 -6.00 -7.58 8.35
CA CYS A 16 -5.93 -7.17 9.74
C CYS A 16 -7.07 -6.22 10.11
N ASN A 17 -7.31 -5.19 9.29
CA ASN A 17 -8.36 -4.20 9.56
C ASN A 17 -9.77 -4.83 9.65
N LYS A 18 -10.04 -5.88 8.86
CA LYS A 18 -11.32 -6.61 8.92
C LYS A 18 -11.36 -7.64 10.06
N TRP A 19 -10.23 -8.30 10.37
CA TRP A 19 -10.19 -9.44 11.30
C TRP A 19 -9.26 -9.19 12.49
N ARG A 20 -9.84 -9.06 13.68
CA ARG A 20 -9.13 -8.81 14.95
C ARG A 20 -8.07 -9.86 15.29
N ILE A 21 -8.17 -11.07 14.73
CA ILE A 21 -7.24 -12.17 14.99
C ILE A 21 -5.79 -11.86 14.57
N PHE A 22 -5.59 -10.97 13.59
CA PHE A 22 -4.25 -10.58 13.13
C PHE A 22 -3.67 -9.37 13.88
N HIS A 23 -4.42 -8.76 14.81
CA HIS A 23 -3.91 -7.65 15.63
C HIS A 23 -3.00 -8.10 16.78
N ARG A 24 -2.91 -9.39 17.03
CA ARG A 24 -2.01 -9.99 18.02
C ARG A 24 -1.08 -10.97 17.32
N ALA A 25 0.09 -11.19 17.94
CA ALA A 25 0.97 -12.27 17.51
C ALA A 25 0.20 -13.60 17.54
N ILE A 26 0.31 -14.34 16.44
CA ILE A 26 -0.37 -15.63 16.27
C ILE A 26 0.50 -16.70 16.92
N ASP A 27 0.11 -17.12 18.13
CA ASP A 27 0.81 -18.17 18.89
C ASP A 27 0.18 -19.55 18.62
N VAL A 28 0.32 -20.02 17.39
CA VAL A 28 -0.17 -21.35 16.97
C VAL A 28 0.86 -22.02 16.07
N ARG A 29 0.72 -23.33 15.90
CA ARG A 29 1.56 -24.09 14.96
C ARG A 29 1.49 -23.52 13.55
N PRO A 30 2.61 -23.49 12.79
CA PRO A 30 2.63 -22.98 11.41
C PRO A 30 1.54 -23.59 10.52
N ASP A 31 1.34 -24.92 10.60
CA ASP A 31 0.29 -25.63 9.84
C ASP A 31 -1.10 -25.05 10.08
N PHE A 32 -1.40 -24.72 11.35
CA PHE A 32 -2.69 -24.16 11.73
C PHE A 32 -2.80 -22.69 11.30
N CYS A 33 -1.71 -21.93 11.36
CA CYS A 33 -1.65 -20.55 10.85
C CYS A 33 -2.01 -20.51 9.34
N HIS A 34 -1.51 -21.47 8.55
CA HIS A 34 -1.88 -21.57 7.14
C HIS A 34 -3.39 -21.79 6.92
N VAL A 35 -4.02 -22.64 7.74
CA VAL A 35 -5.47 -22.86 7.71
C VAL A 35 -6.22 -21.60 8.10
N MET A 36 -5.78 -20.91 9.17
CA MET A 36 -6.40 -19.66 9.62
C MET A 36 -6.38 -18.58 8.53
N VAL A 37 -5.24 -18.36 7.86
CA VAL A 37 -5.13 -17.37 6.77
C VAL A 37 -6.07 -17.73 5.63
N LYS A 38 -6.10 -18.99 5.18
CA LYS A 38 -7.02 -19.46 4.12
C LYS A 38 -8.48 -19.22 4.51
N THR A 39 -8.86 -19.57 5.73
CA THR A 39 -10.23 -19.35 6.25
C THR A 39 -10.58 -17.86 6.25
N CYS A 40 -9.67 -16.99 6.69
CA CYS A 40 -9.90 -15.55 6.68
C CYS A 40 -10.08 -14.99 5.25
N CYS A 41 -9.34 -15.50 4.26
CA CYS A 41 -9.52 -15.14 2.85
C CYS A 41 -10.90 -15.58 2.32
N ILE A 42 -11.33 -16.81 2.62
CA ILE A 42 -12.64 -17.33 2.22
C ILE A 42 -13.76 -16.50 2.85
N LEU A 43 -13.69 -16.25 4.16
CA LEU A 43 -14.66 -15.44 4.88
C LEU A 43 -14.71 -14.01 4.36
N HIS A 44 -13.54 -13.42 4.04
CA HIS A 44 -13.46 -12.09 3.49
C HIS A 44 -14.17 -11.99 2.14
N ASN A 45 -13.98 -12.98 1.26
CA ASN A 45 -14.66 -13.04 -0.03
C ASN A 45 -16.18 -13.19 0.14
N PHE A 46 -16.62 -14.04 1.06
CA PHE A 46 -18.04 -14.22 1.38
C PHE A 46 -18.69 -12.94 1.91
N VAL A 47 -18.03 -12.26 2.84
CA VAL A 47 -18.52 -10.99 3.39
C VAL A 47 -18.59 -9.92 2.31
N ARG A 48 -17.56 -9.80 1.45
CA ARG A 48 -17.55 -8.87 0.31
C ARG A 48 -18.71 -9.12 -0.65
N GLN A 49 -19.02 -10.38 -0.95
CA GLN A 49 -20.16 -10.72 -1.80
C GLN A 49 -21.49 -10.26 -1.18
N LYS A 50 -21.64 -10.34 0.14
CA LYS A 50 -22.85 -9.88 0.85
C LYS A 50 -22.94 -8.36 1.00
N GLU A 51 -21.81 -7.68 1.18
CA GLU A 51 -21.74 -6.23 1.37
C GLU A 51 -21.88 -5.44 0.04
N GLY A 52 -22.12 -6.11 -1.09
CA GLY A 52 -22.29 -5.46 -2.39
C GLY A 52 -20.97 -4.95 -2.99
N PHE A 53 -19.87 -5.64 -2.71
CA PHE A 53 -18.54 -5.23 -3.13
C PHE A 53 -18.41 -5.09 -4.67
N GLN A 54 -18.00 -3.91 -5.14
CA GLN A 54 -17.70 -3.64 -6.55
C GLN A 54 -16.26 -4.04 -6.86
N PHE A 55 -16.05 -5.13 -7.63
CA PHE A 55 -14.71 -5.64 -7.98
C PHE A 55 -13.77 -4.56 -8.57
N GLN A 56 -14.34 -3.59 -9.29
CA GLN A 56 -13.59 -2.50 -9.92
C GLN A 56 -12.83 -1.62 -8.91
N ASP A 57 -13.35 -1.44 -7.69
CA ASP A 57 -12.68 -0.63 -6.66
C ASP A 57 -11.37 -1.27 -6.16
N THR A 58 -11.25 -2.60 -6.29
CA THR A 58 -10.00 -3.34 -5.99
C THR A 58 -9.03 -3.45 -7.14
N LEU A 59 -9.44 -3.08 -8.35
CA LEU A 59 -8.56 -3.03 -9.52
C LEU A 59 -7.78 -1.73 -9.60
N PHE A 60 -7.76 -0.92 -8.54
CA PHE A 60 -6.85 0.23 -8.46
C PHE A 60 -5.40 -0.27 -8.44
N GLU A 61 -4.88 -0.52 -9.63
CA GLU A 61 -3.46 -0.50 -9.89
C GLU A 61 -3.03 0.93 -9.61
N CYS A 62 -2.33 1.14 -8.49
CA CYS A 62 -1.59 2.38 -8.30
C CYS A 62 -0.82 2.64 -9.60
N PRO A 63 -1.09 3.74 -10.33
CA PRO A 63 -0.42 4.07 -11.60
C PRO A 63 0.97 4.62 -11.29
N LEU A 64 1.69 3.90 -10.44
CA LEU A 64 3.04 4.18 -10.04
C LEU A 64 3.89 3.18 -10.80
N ASP A 65 4.40 3.63 -11.94
CA ASP A 65 5.43 2.91 -12.65
C ASP A 65 6.58 2.62 -11.68
N SER A 66 7.05 1.38 -11.71
CA SER A 66 8.26 1.01 -10.99
C SER A 66 9.40 1.83 -11.55
N VAL A 67 9.98 2.72 -10.74
CA VAL A 67 11.22 3.40 -11.09
C VAL A 67 12.28 2.32 -11.30
N GLU A 68 12.87 2.27 -12.51
CA GLU A 68 13.94 1.33 -12.81
C GLU A 68 15.07 1.50 -11.81
N ALA A 69 15.52 0.37 -11.25
CA ALA A 69 16.59 0.35 -10.27
C ALA A 69 17.94 0.60 -10.96
N VAL A 70 18.28 1.86 -11.20
CA VAL A 70 19.59 2.26 -11.72
C VAL A 70 20.61 2.29 -10.58
N GLY A 71 21.18 1.12 -10.27
CA GLY A 71 22.40 0.96 -9.46
C GLY A 71 22.32 1.30 -7.96
N THR A 72 23.21 0.67 -7.18
CA THR A 72 23.25 0.75 -5.71
C THR A 72 23.93 2.02 -5.16
N ARG A 73 24.50 2.87 -6.04
CA ARG A 73 25.17 4.12 -5.64
C ARG A 73 24.28 5.30 -6.01
N GLY A 74 23.76 5.99 -4.99
CA GLY A 74 23.08 7.29 -5.05
C GLY A 74 22.33 7.55 -6.36
N ASN A 75 21.11 7.04 -6.47
CA ASN A 75 20.29 7.10 -7.67
C ASN A 75 20.03 8.57 -8.09
N VAL A 76 20.86 9.09 -9.01
CA VAL A 76 20.79 10.48 -9.53
C VAL A 76 19.39 10.77 -10.06
N THR A 77 18.73 9.76 -10.64
CA THR A 77 17.34 9.82 -11.11
C THR A 77 16.36 10.08 -9.96
N GLY A 78 16.53 9.42 -8.82
CA GLY A 78 15.69 9.64 -7.63
C GLY A 78 15.84 11.06 -7.09
N THR A 79 17.07 11.59 -7.04
CA THR A 79 17.34 12.98 -6.65
C THR A 79 16.71 13.95 -7.65
N ALA A 80 16.85 13.71 -8.95
CA ALA A 80 16.28 14.57 -9.99
C ALA A 80 14.75 14.61 -9.94
N VAL A 81 14.09 13.46 -9.73
CA VAL A 81 12.63 13.40 -9.55
C VAL A 81 12.20 14.16 -8.28
N ARG A 82 12.94 14.02 -7.18
CA ARG A 82 12.67 14.77 -5.95
C ARG A 82 12.80 16.28 -6.17
N GLU A 83 13.87 16.71 -6.85
CA GLU A 83 14.13 18.12 -7.18
C GLU A 83 13.03 18.70 -8.07
N TYR A 84 12.58 17.93 -9.06
CA TYR A 84 11.50 18.31 -9.97
C TYR A 84 10.20 18.57 -9.21
N PHE A 85 9.77 17.62 -8.37
CA PHE A 85 8.56 17.80 -7.58
C PHE A 85 8.69 18.93 -6.56
N ALA A 86 9.84 19.07 -5.90
CA ALA A 86 10.09 20.19 -4.99
C ALA A 86 9.90 21.55 -5.69
N LYS A 87 10.50 21.72 -6.87
CA LYS A 87 10.34 22.95 -7.68
C LYS A 87 8.90 23.17 -8.09
N TYR A 88 8.20 22.13 -8.54
CA TYR A 88 6.80 22.21 -8.95
C TYR A 88 5.90 22.67 -7.79
N PHE A 89 6.01 22.05 -6.61
CA PHE A 89 5.19 22.43 -5.45
C PHE A 89 5.55 23.80 -4.87
N THR A 90 6.73 24.35 -5.17
CA THR A 90 7.09 25.73 -4.83
C THR A 90 6.75 26.74 -5.94
N SER A 91 6.30 26.28 -7.11
CA SER A 91 5.92 27.15 -8.22
C SER A 91 4.52 27.75 -8.03
N PRO A 92 4.17 28.86 -8.71
CA PRO A 92 2.82 29.41 -8.67
C PRO A 92 1.73 28.42 -9.09
N GLN A 93 2.04 27.46 -9.96
CA GLN A 93 1.09 26.48 -10.48
C GLN A 93 0.85 25.30 -9.55
N GLY A 94 1.86 24.92 -8.76
CA GLY A 94 1.79 23.76 -7.85
C GLY A 94 1.65 24.12 -6.37
N SER A 95 1.73 25.41 -6.03
CA SER A 95 1.61 25.86 -4.64
C SER A 95 0.15 25.91 -4.18
N VAL A 96 -0.07 25.62 -2.90
CA VAL A 96 -1.41 25.63 -2.29
C VAL A 96 -1.58 26.83 -1.36
N PRO A 97 -2.82 27.37 -1.19
CA PRO A 97 -3.05 28.61 -0.46
C PRO A 97 -2.55 28.62 1.00
N TRP A 98 -2.52 27.45 1.66
CA TRP A 98 -2.10 27.32 3.06
C TRP A 98 -0.61 26.94 3.23
N GLN A 99 0.16 26.81 2.15
CA GLN A 99 1.52 26.26 2.18
C GLN A 99 2.51 27.07 3.03
N TYR A 100 2.29 28.38 3.13
CA TYR A 100 3.12 29.31 3.91
C TYR A 100 2.38 29.92 5.10
N GLY A 101 1.17 29.42 5.38
CA GLY A 101 0.43 29.79 6.57
C GLY A 101 1.14 29.23 7.80
N LYS A 102 1.46 30.10 8.76
CA LYS A 102 1.79 29.63 10.11
C LYS A 102 0.48 29.23 10.78
N PHE A 103 0.41 27.98 11.26
CA PHE A 103 -0.64 27.54 12.18
C PHE A 103 -0.64 28.38 13.45
#